data_AF-A0A519FUP2-F1
#
_entry.id   AF-A0A519FUP2-F1
#
_cell.length_a   1.000
_cell.length_b   1.000
_cell.length_c   1.000
_cell.angle_alpha   90.00
_cell.angle_beta   90.00
_cell.angle_gamma   90.00
#
_symmetry.space_group_name_H-M   'P 1'
#
loop_
_entity.id
_entity.type
_entity.pdbx_description
1 polymer ?
#
loop_
_entity_poly.entity_id
_entity_poly.type
_entity_poly.pdbx_seq_one_letter_code
_entity_poly.pdbx_strand_id
1 'polypeptide(L)'
;RHSEVPLLIREATAGRVEYSWRYRRSPFRLGVTVDGPLAEVPVGSEAEFITEHYWGYVAQRDGSTVEYGVEHPRWRAHAVRDVVVEGDFAALYGDDFGRVLSAPPMSAFLAEGSQITVRRGRTLASASA
;
A
#
# COMPACT_ATOMS: atom_id res chain seq x y z
N ARG A 1 21.74 1.34 7.57
CA ARG A 1 20.42 0.86 7.11
C ARG A 1 19.80 0.17 8.31
N HIS A 2 18.92 0.85 9.04
CA HIS A 2 18.07 0.20 10.04
C HIS A 2 16.65 0.61 9.64
N SER A 3 15.91 -0.35 9.11
CA SER A 3 14.45 -0.28 9.03
C SER A 3 13.99 -1.25 10.11
N GLU A 4 13.21 -0.78 11.07
CA GLU A 4 12.62 -1.63 12.10
C GLU A 4 11.15 -1.82 11.74
N VAL A 5 10.72 -3.07 11.67
CA VAL A 5 9.31 -3.44 11.50
C VAL A 5 8.91 -4.30 12.68
N PRO A 6 8.56 -3.71 13.84
CA PRO A 6 7.91 -4.47 14.88
C PRO A 6 6.47 -4.76 14.43
N LEU A 7 6.28 -5.81 13.63
CA LEU A 7 4.95 -6.30 13.26
C LEU A 7 4.45 -7.26 14.34
N LEU A 8 3.71 -6.74 15.31
CA LEU A 8 2.94 -7.55 16.26
C LEU A 8 1.48 -7.12 16.23
N ILE A 9 0.74 -7.61 15.24
CA ILE A 9 -0.70 -7.80 15.40
C ILE A 9 -1.00 -9.25 15.07
N ARG A 10 -1.11 -10.06 16.12
CA ARG A 10 -1.80 -11.35 16.06
C ARG A 10 -3.08 -11.17 16.87
N GLU A 11 -4.21 -11.18 16.16
CA GLU A 11 -5.56 -11.30 16.73
C GLU A 11 -6.01 -10.23 17.74
N ALA A 12 -5.41 -9.03 17.73
CA ALA A 12 -5.85 -7.94 18.60
C ALA A 12 -7.02 -7.18 17.94
N THR A 13 -8.12 -6.99 18.67
CA THR A 13 -9.25 -6.13 18.27
C THR A 13 -8.91 -4.64 18.34
N ALA A 14 -7.77 -4.29 18.92
CA ALA A 14 -7.23 -2.94 18.91
C ALA A 14 -5.70 -3.03 18.96
N GLY A 15 -5.01 -2.15 18.23
CA GLY A 15 -3.57 -2.21 18.16
C GLY A 15 -2.98 -1.07 17.35
N ARG A 16 -1.67 -0.88 17.48
CA ARG A 16 -0.91 0.10 16.71
C ARG A 16 0.13 -0.63 15.89
N VAL A 17 0.12 -0.41 14.58
CA VAL A 17 1.19 -0.84 13.67
C VAL A 17 1.97 0.37 13.24
N GLU A 18 3.28 0.23 13.21
CA GLU A 18 4.16 1.30 12.76
C GLU A 18 5.34 0.74 11.96
N TYR A 19 5.68 1.44 10.90
CA TYR A 19 6.87 1.23 10.09
C TYR A 19 7.70 2.51 10.11
N SER A 20 8.98 2.39 10.47
CA SER A 20 9.89 3.54 10.47
C SER A 20 11.17 3.23 9.71
N TRP A 21 11.70 4.25 9.04
CA TRP A 21 12.94 4.15 8.28
C TRP A 21 13.69 5.48 8.27
N ARG A 22 14.89 5.50 7.68
CA ARG A 22 15.66 6.72 7.46
C ARG A 22 16.07 6.84 6.00
N TYR A 23 15.94 8.04 5.45
CA TYR A 23 16.48 8.40 4.14
C TYR A 23 17.38 9.64 4.29
N ARG A 24 18.63 9.57 3.78
CA ARG A 24 19.64 10.64 3.93
C ARG A 24 19.77 11.19 5.36
N ARG A 25 19.67 10.30 6.35
CA ARG A 25 19.66 10.59 7.81
C ARG A 25 18.37 11.24 8.34
N SER A 26 17.42 11.64 7.51
CA SER A 26 16.09 12.09 7.95
C SER A 26 15.21 10.90 8.34
N PRO A 27 14.48 10.96 9.47
CA PRO A 27 13.56 9.91 9.88
C PRO A 27 12.24 10.00 9.12
N PHE A 28 11.61 8.85 8.92
CA PHE A 28 10.29 8.70 8.33
C PHE A 28 9.49 7.68 9.14
N ARG A 29 8.17 7.86 9.19
CA ARG A 29 7.25 6.99 9.94
C ARG A 29 5.91 6.92 9.23
N LEU A 30 5.40 5.71 9.10
CA LEU A 30 4.02 5.42 8.77
C LEU A 30 3.42 4.57 9.88
N GLY A 31 2.23 4.89 10.34
CA GLY A 31 1.58 4.10 11.38
C GLY A 31 0.08 4.27 11.37
N VAL A 32 -0.60 3.27 11.92
CA VAL A 32 -2.04 3.26 12.08
C VAL A 32 -2.40 2.70 13.45
N THR A 33 -3.44 3.26 14.05
CA THR A 33 -4.11 2.65 15.19
C THR A 33 -5.44 2.10 14.72
N VAL A 34 -5.64 0.80 14.93
CA VAL A 34 -6.88 0.10 14.58
C VAL A 34 -7.72 -0.10 15.82
N ASP A 35 -9.03 -0.03 15.63
CA ASP A 35 -10.03 -0.31 16.64
C ASP A 35 -11.16 -1.09 15.97
N GLY A 36 -11.48 -2.27 16.50
CA GLY A 36 -12.42 -3.22 15.94
C GLY A 36 -11.79 -4.47 15.33
N PRO A 37 -12.61 -5.52 15.16
CA PRO A 37 -12.17 -6.79 14.63
C PRO A 37 -11.79 -6.67 13.15
N LEU A 38 -11.02 -7.65 12.71
CA LEU A 38 -10.75 -7.85 11.31
C LEU A 38 -12.04 -8.26 10.58
N ALA A 39 -12.41 -7.55 9.52
CA ALA A 39 -13.68 -7.74 8.82
C ALA A 39 -13.51 -7.82 7.30
N GLU A 40 -14.47 -8.46 6.61
CA GLU A 40 -14.51 -8.45 5.15
C GLU A 40 -14.62 -7.02 4.61
N VAL A 41 -13.88 -6.74 3.54
CA VAL A 41 -13.95 -5.45 2.86
C VAL A 41 -15.27 -5.38 2.07
N PRO A 42 -16.10 -4.33 2.24
CA PRO A 42 -17.40 -4.25 1.57
C PRO A 42 -17.28 -4.20 0.05
N VAL A 43 -18.16 -4.93 -0.64
CA VAL A 43 -18.23 -4.94 -2.11
C VAL A 43 -18.66 -3.56 -2.64
N GLY A 44 -17.98 -3.08 -3.68
CA GLY A 44 -18.15 -1.77 -4.29
C GLY A 44 -17.52 -0.61 -3.53
N SER A 45 -16.76 -0.88 -2.45
CA SER A 45 -16.12 0.17 -1.65
C SER A 45 -14.79 0.65 -2.24
N GLU A 46 -14.33 1.84 -1.81
CA GLU A 46 -12.99 2.35 -2.13
C GLU A 46 -11.90 1.36 -1.68
N ALA A 47 -12.06 0.79 -0.48
CA ALA A 47 -11.11 -0.20 0.04
C ALA A 47 -11.04 -1.44 -0.87
N GLU A 48 -12.18 -1.94 -1.36
CA GLU A 48 -12.20 -3.06 -2.31
C GLU A 48 -11.47 -2.70 -3.61
N PHE A 49 -11.72 -1.51 -4.15
CA PHE A 49 -11.06 -1.04 -5.37
C PHE A 49 -9.52 -1.01 -5.21
N ILE A 50 -9.03 -0.60 -4.04
CA ILE A 50 -7.60 -0.54 -3.74
C ILE A 50 -7.01 -1.94 -3.50
N THR A 51 -7.68 -2.81 -2.74
CA THR A 51 -7.11 -4.12 -2.36
C THR A 51 -7.28 -5.19 -3.42
N GLU A 52 -8.30 -5.11 -4.28
CA GLU A 52 -8.65 -6.14 -5.25
C GLU A 52 -8.14 -5.77 -6.67
N HIS A 53 -6.96 -5.17 -6.74
CA HIS A 53 -6.32 -4.76 -8.00
C HIS A 53 -5.32 -5.82 -8.49
N TYR A 54 -5.80 -6.75 -9.30
CA TYR A 54 -5.06 -7.95 -9.69
C TYR A 54 -4.07 -7.78 -10.84
N TRP A 55 -4.00 -6.62 -11.50
CA TRP A 55 -3.16 -6.43 -12.70
C TRP A 55 -2.22 -5.23 -12.53
N GLY A 56 -0.93 -5.43 -12.80
CA GLY A 56 0.05 -4.35 -12.89
C GLY A 56 0.52 -4.14 -14.31
N TYR A 57 0.83 -2.88 -14.65
CA TYR A 57 1.31 -2.48 -15.97
C TYR A 57 2.63 -1.74 -15.85
N VAL A 58 3.62 -2.15 -16.66
CA VAL A 58 4.96 -1.55 -16.64
C VAL A 58 5.37 -1.19 -18.06
N ALA A 59 5.60 0.10 -18.29
CA ALA A 59 6.21 0.59 -19.52
C ALA A 59 7.65 0.08 -19.64
N GLN A 60 7.97 -0.45 -20.82
CA GLN A 60 9.31 -0.91 -21.18
C GLN A 60 10.07 0.16 -21.94
N ARG A 61 11.40 0.02 -22.01
CA ARG A 61 12.28 0.99 -22.67
C ARG A 61 12.04 1.11 -24.19
N ASP A 62 11.52 0.06 -24.80
CA ASP A 62 11.18 0.01 -26.23
C ASP A 62 9.77 0.58 -26.52
N GLY A 63 9.09 1.14 -25.51
CA GLY A 63 7.74 1.68 -25.62
C GLY A 63 6.64 0.63 -25.51
N SER A 64 6.97 -0.66 -25.40
CA SER A 64 5.97 -1.70 -25.13
C SER A 64 5.50 -1.64 -23.67
N THR A 65 4.35 -2.27 -23.39
CA THR A 65 3.83 -2.40 -22.02
C THR A 65 3.76 -3.87 -21.64
N VAL A 66 4.30 -4.20 -20.48
CA VAL A 66 4.15 -5.54 -19.87
C VAL A 66 3.02 -5.47 -18.85
N GLU A 67 2.03 -6.33 -19.02
CA GLU A 67 0.98 -6.61 -18.05
C GLU A 67 1.37 -7.84 -17.23
N TYR A 68 1.21 -7.80 -15.92
CA TYR A 68 1.41 -8.95 -15.04
C TYR A 68 0.29 -9.07 -14.02
N GLY A 69 -0.10 -10.31 -13.72
CA GLY A 69 -1.11 -10.60 -12.71
C GLY A 69 -0.49 -10.75 -11.33
N VAL A 70 -1.17 -10.26 -10.30
CA VAL A 70 -0.90 -10.55 -8.89
C VAL A 70 -2.14 -11.23 -8.34
N GLU A 71 -2.01 -12.48 -7.92
CA GLU A 71 -3.11 -13.22 -7.31
C GLU A 71 -2.93 -13.29 -5.80
N HIS A 72 -4.01 -13.00 -5.09
CA HIS A 72 -4.11 -13.15 -3.65
C HIS A 72 -5.56 -13.49 -3.28
N PRO A 73 -5.82 -14.17 -2.14
CA PRO A 73 -7.15 -14.24 -1.58
C PRO A 73 -7.64 -12.82 -1.25
N ARG A 74 -8.98 -12.63 -1.27
CA ARG A 74 -9.56 -11.37 -0.79
C ARG A 74 -9.10 -11.11 0.63
N TRP A 75 -8.62 -9.90 0.91
CA TRP A 75 -8.15 -9.56 2.25
C TRP A 75 -9.30 -9.02 3.08
N ARG A 76 -9.31 -9.41 4.35
CA ARG A 76 -10.02 -8.66 5.38
C ARG A 76 -9.19 -7.44 5.78
N ALA A 77 -9.84 -6.44 6.32
CA ALA A 77 -9.16 -5.24 6.82
C ALA A 77 -9.71 -4.81 8.17
N HIS A 78 -8.85 -4.21 8.99
CA HIS A 78 -9.27 -3.45 10.15
C HIS A 78 -9.58 -2.01 9.73
N ALA A 79 -10.63 -1.44 10.32
CA ALA A 79 -10.87 -0.01 10.29
C ALA A 79 -9.77 0.73 11.07
N VAL A 80 -9.36 1.88 10.55
CA VAL A 80 -8.31 2.70 11.17
C VAL A 80 -8.97 3.90 11.86
N ARG A 81 -8.57 4.12 13.12
CA ARG A 81 -9.02 5.24 13.94
C ARG A 81 -8.07 6.44 13.84
N ASP A 82 -6.76 6.17 13.95
CA ASP A 82 -5.72 7.21 13.89
C ASP A 82 -4.65 6.82 12.86
N VAL A 83 -4.11 7.81 12.15
CA VAL A 83 -3.03 7.63 11.18
C VAL A 83 -1.85 8.52 11.54
N VAL A 84 -0.64 8.02 11.32
CA VAL A 84 0.61 8.76 11.44
C VAL A 84 1.34 8.66 10.10
N VAL A 85 1.61 9.82 9.49
CA VAL A 85 2.41 9.96 8.27
C VAL A 85 3.42 11.07 8.52
N GLU A 86 4.68 10.71 8.72
CA GLU A 86 5.74 11.66 9.07
C GLU A 86 6.96 11.47 8.18
N GLY A 87 7.50 12.57 7.67
CA GLY A 87 8.73 12.57 6.88
C GLY A 87 8.77 13.72 5.88
N ASP A 88 9.97 14.00 5.38
CA ASP A 88 10.17 14.93 4.27
C ASP A 88 9.98 14.20 2.94
N PHE A 89 8.71 14.07 2.53
CA PHE A 89 8.36 13.35 1.29
C PHE A 89 8.77 14.11 0.03
N ALA A 90 8.97 15.43 0.10
CA ALA A 90 9.54 16.19 -1.01
C ALA A 90 10.99 15.77 -1.27
N ALA A 91 11.81 15.60 -0.22
CA ALA A 91 13.17 15.09 -0.36
C ALA A 91 13.24 13.63 -0.86
N LEU A 92 12.19 12.82 -0.66
CA LEU A 92 12.15 11.41 -1.06
C LEU A 92 11.58 11.19 -2.47
N TYR A 93 10.50 11.89 -2.80
CA TYR A 93 9.70 11.67 -4.01
C TYR A 93 9.55 12.91 -4.90
N GLY A 94 10.13 14.05 -4.52
CA GLY A 94 9.99 15.33 -5.22
C GLY A 94 8.77 16.14 -4.75
N ASP A 95 8.74 17.42 -5.09
CA ASP A 95 7.79 18.40 -4.54
C ASP A 95 6.32 18.04 -4.78
N ASP A 96 6.00 17.49 -5.96
CA ASP A 96 4.62 17.13 -6.31
C ASP A 96 4.05 16.04 -5.41
N PHE A 97 4.82 14.97 -5.20
CA PHE A 97 4.43 13.90 -4.28
C PHE A 97 4.57 14.34 -2.82
N GLY A 98 5.58 15.15 -2.50
CA GLY A 98 5.77 15.70 -1.17
C GLY A 98 4.54 16.44 -0.67
N ARG A 99 3.99 17.34 -1.50
CA ARG A 99 2.77 18.08 -1.20
C ARG A 99 1.56 17.18 -0.95
N VAL A 100 1.39 16.12 -1.74
CA VAL A 100 0.26 15.18 -1.57
C VAL A 100 0.43 14.31 -0.32
N LEU A 101 1.62 13.74 -0.12
CA LEU A 101 1.90 12.81 0.98
C LEU A 101 2.02 13.50 2.35
N SER A 102 2.23 14.82 2.38
CA SER A 102 2.18 15.62 3.61
C SER A 102 0.77 16.06 4.00
N ALA A 103 -0.24 15.86 3.16
CA ALA A 103 -1.63 16.14 3.51
C ALA A 103 -2.25 14.99 4.32
N PRO A 104 -3.30 15.23 5.12
CA PRO A 104 -4.07 14.16 5.74
C PRO A 104 -4.60 13.18 4.68
N PRO A 105 -4.45 11.86 4.88
CA PRO A 105 -4.95 10.89 3.92
C PRO A 105 -6.49 10.94 3.86
N MET A 106 -7.03 10.76 2.66
CA MET A 106 -8.49 10.66 2.47
C MET A 106 -9.06 9.35 3.04
N SER A 107 -8.28 8.27 2.98
CA SER A 107 -8.66 6.95 3.46
C SER A 107 -7.45 6.22 4.05
N ALA A 108 -7.71 5.35 5.03
CA ALA A 108 -6.71 4.46 5.61
C ALA A 108 -7.40 3.20 6.17
N PHE A 109 -6.80 2.05 5.93
CA PHE A 109 -7.23 0.76 6.47
C PHE A 109 -6.00 -0.15 6.61
N LEU A 110 -6.07 -1.15 7.50
CA LEU A 110 -5.01 -2.13 7.68
C LEU A 110 -5.48 -3.49 7.17
N ALA A 111 -5.01 -3.88 5.99
CA ALA A 111 -5.30 -5.20 5.43
C ALA A 111 -4.55 -6.31 6.20
N GLU A 112 -5.21 -7.47 6.35
CA GLU A 112 -4.61 -8.70 6.93
C GLU A 112 -3.35 -9.13 6.16
N GLY A 113 -3.37 -8.92 4.84
CA GLY A 113 -2.34 -9.39 3.93
C GLY A 113 -2.38 -10.91 3.73
N SER A 114 -1.53 -11.42 2.84
CA SER A 114 -1.37 -12.85 2.61
C SER A 114 -0.09 -13.14 1.85
N GLN A 115 0.21 -14.43 1.67
CA GLN A 115 1.07 -14.83 0.54
C GLN A 115 0.38 -14.44 -0.78
N ILE A 116 1.18 -14.06 -1.76
CA ILE A 116 0.72 -13.68 -3.09
C ILE A 116 1.44 -14.51 -4.15
N THR A 117 0.82 -14.66 -5.31
CA THR A 117 1.46 -15.22 -6.51
C THR A 117 1.60 -14.14 -7.56
N VAL A 118 2.83 -13.84 -7.97
CA VAL A 118 3.08 -12.94 -9.11
C VAL A 118 3.19 -13.78 -10.37
N ARG A 119 2.25 -13.58 -11.30
CA ARG A 119 2.24 -14.27 -12.59
C ARG A 119 3.31 -13.67 -13.50
N ARG A 120 3.78 -14.50 -14.44
CA ARG A 120 4.72 -14.04 -15.47
C ARG A 120 4.06 -12.95 -16.31
N GLY A 121 4.76 -11.82 -16.47
CA GLY A 121 4.29 -10.75 -17.31
C GLY A 121 4.21 -11.13 -18.79
N ARG A 122 3.24 -10.55 -19.49
CA ARG A 122 3.06 -10.67 -20.94
C ARG A 122 3.10 -9.27 -21.56
N THR A 123 3.80 -9.13 -22.67
CA THR A 123 3.77 -7.90 -23.47
C THR A 123 2.40 -7.73 -24.12
N LEU A 124 1.78 -6.57 -23.92
CA LEU A 124 0.55 -6.20 -24.60
C LEU A 124 0.84 -5.87 -26.06
N ALA A 125 -0.01 -6.37 -26.95
CA ALA A 125 0.00 -5.94 -28.34
C ALA A 125 -0.37 -4.45 -28.40
N SER A 126 0.31 -3.69 -29.25
CA SER A 126 -0.11 -2.33 -29.58
C SER A 126 -1.54 -2.37 -30.14
N ALA A 127 -2.42 -1.54 -29.61
CA ALA A 127 -3.76 -1.39 -30.16
C ALA A 127 -3.65 -0.99 -31.65
N SER A 128 -4.27 -1.75 -32.55
CA SER A 128 -4.45 -1.32 -33.93
C SER A 128 -5.45 -0.16 -33.93
N ALA A 129 -5.02 0.99 -34.46
CA ALA A 129 -5.86 2.17 -34.66
C ALA A 129 -6.89 1.95 -35.77
#